data_AF-A0A2E3KI65-F1
#
_entry.id   AF-A0A2E3KI65-F1
#
_cell.length_a   1.000
_cell.length_b   1.000
_cell.length_c   1.000
_cell.angle_alpha   90.00
_cell.angle_beta   90.00
_cell.angle_gamma   90.00
#
_symmetry.space_group_name_H-M   'P 1'
#
loop_
_entity.id
_entity.type
_entity.pdbx_description
1 polymer ?
#
loop_
_entity_poly.entity_id
_entity_poly.type
_entity_poly.pdbx_seq_one_letter_code
_entity_poly.pdbx_strand_id
1 'polypeptide(L)'
;MIILQFIDALMNRSDPFVGSQRHAVRSAFLVLTVSSCFFGLIGCGSSSAVSIAADASASNGTTVPNADPLMGVPDDFELEIKVLVGSKVVDQDLLERREVHMVLFPDGTLHAAAGSAVIPGARPGLARTLLRGQVADAWALLGRLDLRETGDSPAQPVRPPGQAEIVHVIEVTANGDRKRSVARFVGPSRDSVSTTLIRSIGGLAWLPDAPEAGNDIIPLRYDFGPDPWERYRGTLDSKESLSP
;
A
#
# COMPACT_ATOMS: atom_id res chain seq x y z
N MET A 1 0.21 -7.98 -10.50
CA MET A 1 0.53 -8.73 -9.27
C MET A 1 2.04 -8.71 -8.98
N ILE A 2 2.67 -7.53 -8.97
CA ILE A 2 4.12 -7.36 -8.71
C ILE A 2 4.37 -6.20 -7.72
N ILE A 3 3.48 -5.22 -7.66
CA ILE A 3 3.68 -3.98 -6.88
C ILE A 3 3.50 -4.19 -5.36
N LEU A 4 2.65 -5.13 -4.94
CA LEU A 4 2.40 -5.37 -3.51
C LEU A 4 3.55 -6.07 -2.78
N GLN A 5 4.42 -6.80 -3.49
CA GLN A 5 5.62 -7.39 -2.88
C GLN A 5 6.75 -6.37 -2.65
N PHE A 6 6.70 -5.21 -3.31
CA PHE A 6 7.73 -4.18 -3.18
C PHE A 6 7.54 -3.30 -1.92
N ILE A 7 6.29 -3.19 -1.44
CA ILE A 7 5.95 -2.39 -0.25
C ILE A 7 6.49 -3.05 1.03
N ASP A 8 6.44 -4.39 1.14
CA ASP A 8 7.02 -5.11 2.27
C ASP A 8 8.56 -5.05 2.31
N ALA A 9 9.21 -4.92 1.14
CA ALA A 9 10.68 -4.89 1.05
C ALA A 9 11.29 -3.52 1.40
N LEU A 10 10.55 -2.42 1.25
CA LEU A 10 11.06 -1.07 1.51
C LEU A 10 10.82 -0.56 2.94
N MET A 11 9.87 -1.12 3.69
CA MET A 11 9.60 -0.68 5.06
C MET A 11 10.52 -1.30 6.13
N ASN A 12 11.44 -2.21 5.76
CA ASN A 12 12.38 -2.84 6.70
C ASN A 12 13.80 -2.20 6.70
N ARG A 13 14.00 -1.07 6.03
CA ARG A 13 15.28 -0.36 6.03
C ARG A 13 15.28 0.74 7.10
N SER A 14 15.68 0.38 8.30
CA SER A 14 15.94 1.31 9.39
C SER A 14 17.37 1.85 9.26
N ASP A 15 17.51 3.01 8.61
CA ASP A 15 18.75 3.80 8.71
C ASP A 15 18.56 4.89 9.80
N PRO A 16 19.40 4.93 10.85
CA PRO A 16 19.23 5.86 11.96
C PRO A 16 19.74 7.27 11.62
N PHE A 17 18.91 8.26 11.96
CA PHE A 17 19.24 9.68 11.99
C PHE A 17 20.39 9.93 12.99
N VAL A 18 21.50 10.52 12.52
CA VAL A 18 22.68 10.82 13.35
C VAL A 18 22.38 12.02 14.25
N GLY A 19 22.19 11.77 15.55
CA GLY A 19 22.06 12.77 16.60
C GLY A 19 22.81 12.32 17.85
N SER A 20 23.92 13.01 18.15
CA SER A 20 24.82 12.80 19.28
C SER A 20 24.11 12.77 20.65
N GLN A 21 24.18 11.65 21.36
CA GLN A 21 24.19 11.61 22.83
C GLN A 21 25.08 10.46 23.33
N ARG A 22 26.07 10.83 24.14
CA ARG A 22 26.85 9.93 24.97
C ARG A 22 25.93 9.41 26.08
N HIS A 23 25.90 8.11 26.32
CA HIS A 23 26.14 7.49 27.62
C HIS A 23 25.97 5.97 27.48
N ALA A 24 26.94 5.26 28.07
CA ALA A 24 27.07 3.82 28.11
C ALA A 24 25.86 3.13 28.78
N VAL A 25 25.61 1.86 28.43
CA VAL A 25 25.50 0.71 29.36
C VAL A 25 25.33 -0.58 28.55
N ARG A 26 26.38 -1.42 28.62
CA ARG A 26 26.46 -2.91 28.70
C ARG A 26 25.31 -3.72 28.09
N SER A 27 25.54 -4.46 27.01
CA SER A 27 25.99 -5.87 26.98
C SER A 27 25.00 -6.89 27.58
N ALA A 28 24.40 -7.72 26.71
CA ALA A 28 24.25 -9.17 26.92
C ALA A 28 23.83 -9.86 25.61
N PHE A 29 24.80 -10.49 24.96
CA PHE A 29 24.61 -11.53 23.96
C PHE A 29 24.09 -12.80 24.64
N LEU A 30 23.08 -13.47 24.08
CA LEU A 30 22.87 -14.89 24.38
C LEU A 30 22.44 -15.65 23.12
N VAL A 31 23.32 -16.58 22.74
CA VAL A 31 23.21 -17.59 21.70
C VAL A 31 22.83 -18.91 22.39
N LEU A 32 21.85 -19.65 21.87
CA LEU A 32 21.64 -21.09 22.11
C LEU A 32 20.79 -21.65 20.95
N THR A 33 21.37 -22.32 19.95
CA THR A 33 21.69 -23.76 19.81
C THR A 33 20.49 -24.72 19.68
N VAL A 34 20.31 -25.17 18.43
CA VAL A 34 20.01 -26.53 17.89
C VAL A 34 19.46 -27.60 18.84
N SER A 35 18.35 -28.23 18.46
CA SER A 35 18.09 -29.63 18.76
C SER A 35 17.29 -30.30 17.64
N SER A 36 17.89 -31.30 17.02
CA SER A 36 17.29 -32.22 16.05
C SER A 36 17.07 -33.56 16.74
N CYS A 37 15.87 -34.15 16.61
CA CYS A 37 15.64 -35.57 16.90
C CYS A 37 14.95 -36.23 15.70
N PHE A 38 15.67 -37.19 15.15
CA PHE A 38 15.33 -38.13 14.09
C PHE A 38 14.88 -39.45 14.73
N PHE A 39 13.84 -40.13 14.22
CA PHE A 39 13.54 -41.59 14.28
C PHE A 39 12.14 -41.76 13.62
N GLY A 40 11.93 -42.40 12.45
CA GLY A 40 12.04 -43.85 12.14
C GLY A 40 10.91 -44.63 12.86
N LEU A 41 10.03 -45.46 12.30
CA LEU A 41 9.98 -46.34 11.12
C LEU A 41 8.55 -46.92 10.94
N ILE A 42 8.20 -47.30 9.70
CA ILE A 42 7.43 -48.49 9.24
C ILE A 42 6.00 -48.77 9.77
N GLY A 43 5.05 -48.85 8.83
CA GLY A 43 3.80 -49.61 8.94
C GLY A 43 3.21 -49.91 7.56
N CYS A 44 2.99 -51.20 7.26
CA CYS A 44 2.65 -51.77 5.95
C CYS A 44 1.17 -52.25 5.90
N GLY A 45 0.55 -52.27 4.70
CA GLY A 45 -0.74 -52.90 4.39
C GLY A 45 -1.92 -51.92 4.34
N SER A 46 -2.84 -51.91 3.37
CA SER A 46 -3.26 -52.96 2.42
C SER A 46 -3.89 -52.32 1.17
N SER A 47 -3.76 -53.01 0.05
CA SER A 47 -4.37 -52.67 -1.24
C SER A 47 -5.89 -52.80 -1.23
N SER A 48 -6.58 -51.78 -1.72
CA SER A 48 -7.93 -51.90 -2.29
C SER A 48 -8.01 -51.02 -3.53
N ALA A 49 -8.01 -51.68 -4.70
CA ALA A 49 -8.31 -51.06 -5.97
C ALA A 49 -9.78 -50.61 -5.98
N VAL A 50 -10.02 -49.35 -6.34
CA VAL A 50 -11.35 -48.86 -6.71
C VAL A 50 -11.22 -48.18 -8.08
N SER A 51 -12.13 -48.60 -8.95
CA SER A 51 -12.16 -48.38 -10.39
C SER A 51 -12.13 -46.91 -10.80
N ILE A 52 -11.29 -46.62 -11.80
CA ILE A 52 -11.31 -45.37 -12.55
C ILE A 52 -12.51 -45.44 -13.51
N ALA A 53 -13.65 -44.89 -13.10
CA ALA A 53 -14.69 -44.52 -14.05
C ALA A 53 -14.24 -43.20 -14.70
N ALA A 54 -13.95 -43.26 -15.99
CA ALA A 54 -13.77 -42.09 -16.83
C ALA A 54 -15.11 -41.36 -16.92
N ASP A 55 -15.33 -40.39 -16.03
CA ASP A 55 -16.36 -39.39 -16.25
C ASP A 55 -15.72 -38.22 -16.97
N ALA A 56 -15.99 -38.14 -18.27
CA ALA A 56 -15.67 -37.00 -19.11
C ALA A 56 -16.57 -35.82 -18.69
N SER A 57 -16.28 -35.23 -17.53
CA SER A 57 -16.73 -33.88 -17.23
C SER A 57 -15.77 -32.94 -17.95
N ALA A 58 -16.21 -32.49 -19.13
CA ALA A 58 -15.70 -31.28 -19.73
C ALA A 58 -15.78 -30.17 -18.67
N SER A 59 -14.66 -29.89 -18.02
CA SER A 59 -14.50 -28.67 -17.26
C SER A 59 -14.67 -27.54 -18.26
N ASN A 60 -15.87 -26.96 -18.32
CA ASN A 60 -16.05 -25.61 -18.80
C ASN A 60 -15.04 -24.78 -18.02
N GLY A 61 -13.93 -24.46 -18.67
CA GLY A 61 -12.99 -23.49 -18.18
C GLY A 61 -13.79 -22.21 -18.04
N THR A 62 -14.23 -21.91 -16.83
CA THR A 62 -14.68 -20.59 -16.47
C THR A 62 -13.43 -19.73 -16.57
N THR A 63 -13.13 -19.26 -17.79
CA THR A 63 -12.41 -18.03 -18.00
C THR A 63 -13.15 -17.00 -17.18
N VAL A 64 -12.64 -16.71 -15.99
CA VAL A 64 -12.96 -15.48 -15.27
C VAL A 64 -12.83 -14.40 -16.35
N PRO A 65 -13.91 -13.71 -16.73
CA PRO A 65 -13.78 -12.68 -17.74
C PRO A 65 -12.68 -11.76 -17.22
N ASN A 66 -11.71 -11.48 -18.09
CA ASN A 66 -10.71 -10.44 -17.88
C ASN A 66 -11.48 -9.12 -17.88
N ALA A 67 -12.28 -8.91 -16.85
CA ALA A 67 -12.99 -7.68 -16.58
C ALA A 67 -11.89 -6.66 -16.37
N ASP A 68 -11.87 -5.63 -17.21
CA ASP A 68 -10.94 -4.54 -17.08
C ASP A 68 -10.96 -4.09 -15.60
N PRO A 69 -9.84 -4.22 -14.86
CA PRO A 69 -9.81 -3.86 -13.45
C PRO A 69 -10.14 -2.38 -13.23
N LEU A 70 -10.01 -1.56 -14.28
CA LEU A 70 -10.33 -0.14 -14.30
C LEU A 70 -11.83 0.17 -14.47
N MET A 71 -12.61 -0.79 -14.96
CA MET A 71 -14.07 -0.66 -15.14
C MET A 71 -14.87 -1.01 -13.89
N GLY A 72 -14.19 -1.40 -12.81
CA GLY A 72 -14.82 -1.84 -11.56
C GLY A 72 -15.04 -0.76 -10.51
N VAL A 73 -14.48 0.44 -10.68
CA VAL A 73 -14.62 1.55 -9.70
C VAL A 73 -15.93 2.31 -9.98
N PRO A 74 -16.83 2.45 -9.01
CA PRO A 74 -18.05 3.23 -9.18
C PRO A 74 -17.77 4.73 -9.42
N ASP A 75 -18.61 5.38 -10.23
CA ASP A 75 -18.49 6.81 -10.53
C ASP A 75 -18.75 7.71 -9.31
N ASP A 76 -19.45 7.21 -8.30
CA ASP A 76 -19.74 7.87 -7.03
C ASP A 76 -18.79 7.43 -5.90
N PHE A 77 -17.69 6.74 -6.24
CA PHE A 77 -16.71 6.28 -5.27
C PHE A 77 -16.10 7.43 -4.47
N GLU A 78 -16.28 7.40 -3.15
CA GLU A 78 -15.58 8.28 -2.22
C GLU A 78 -15.04 7.44 -1.07
N LEU A 79 -13.75 7.59 -0.77
CA LEU A 79 -13.13 7.02 0.43
C LEU A 79 -12.66 8.14 1.33
N GLU A 80 -13.30 8.29 2.49
CA GLU A 80 -12.90 9.22 3.54
C GLU A 80 -12.30 8.46 4.73
N ILE A 81 -11.12 8.88 5.17
CA ILE A 81 -10.38 8.31 6.29
C ILE A 81 -10.08 9.42 7.29
N LYS A 82 -10.46 9.22 8.55
CA LYS A 82 -10.09 10.10 9.67
C LYS A 82 -9.43 9.28 10.77
N VAL A 83 -8.28 9.74 11.23
CA VAL A 83 -7.61 9.23 12.44
C VAL A 83 -7.72 10.32 13.48
N LEU A 84 -8.50 10.08 14.52
CA LEU A 84 -8.67 11.00 15.65
C LEU A 84 -7.84 10.49 16.81
N VAL A 85 -7.05 11.37 17.42
CA VAL A 85 -6.06 10.99 18.44
C VAL A 85 -6.28 11.78 19.72
N GLY A 86 -6.28 11.08 20.85
CA GLY A 86 -6.32 11.69 22.17
C GLY A 86 -5.02 12.41 22.55
N SER A 87 -5.13 13.44 23.38
CA SER A 87 -3.99 14.31 23.76
C SER A 87 -2.85 13.63 24.52
N LYS A 88 -3.04 12.42 25.05
CA LYS A 88 -2.04 11.63 25.78
C LYS A 88 -1.51 10.43 24.98
N VAL A 89 -1.85 10.31 23.70
CA VAL A 89 -1.31 9.25 22.85
C VAL A 89 0.16 9.58 22.51
N VAL A 90 1.02 8.61 22.83
CA VAL A 90 2.45 8.62 22.51
C VAL A 90 2.70 8.02 21.11
N ASP A 91 3.83 8.34 20.49
CA ASP A 91 4.28 7.86 19.18
C ASP A 91 3.38 8.28 18.00
N GLN A 92 3.19 9.59 17.82
CA GLN A 92 2.44 10.16 16.70
C GLN A 92 3.28 10.34 15.42
N ASP A 93 4.43 9.66 15.33
CA ASP A 93 5.23 9.65 14.10
C ASP A 93 4.62 8.69 13.05
N LEU A 94 3.91 7.66 13.52
CA LEU A 94 3.21 6.69 12.69
C LEU A 94 1.87 7.27 12.21
N LEU A 95 1.57 7.07 10.91
CA LEU A 95 0.41 7.68 10.27
C LEU A 95 -0.92 7.25 10.91
N GLU A 96 -1.06 5.96 11.23
CA GLU A 96 -2.25 5.42 11.90
C GLU A 96 -2.34 5.79 13.39
N ARG A 97 -1.37 6.54 13.93
CA ARG A 97 -1.34 6.96 15.35
C ARG A 97 -1.27 8.47 15.51
N ARG A 98 -1.36 9.21 14.41
CA ARG A 98 -1.33 10.66 14.37
C ARG A 98 -2.62 11.19 13.77
N GLU A 99 -2.96 12.43 14.05
CA GLU A 99 -4.17 13.01 13.48
C GLU A 99 -4.07 13.06 11.96
N VAL A 100 -5.07 12.54 11.26
CA VAL A 100 -5.07 12.42 9.79
C VAL A 100 -6.48 12.60 9.26
N HIS A 101 -6.59 13.28 8.12
CA HIS A 101 -7.80 13.33 7.31
C HIS A 101 -7.42 13.16 5.84
N MET A 102 -7.94 12.12 5.20
CA MET A 102 -7.74 11.83 3.78
C MET A 102 -9.08 11.61 3.09
N VAL A 103 -9.23 12.10 1.86
CA VAL A 103 -10.39 11.87 1.01
C VAL A 103 -9.92 11.56 -0.41
N LEU A 104 -10.32 10.40 -0.94
CA LEU A 104 -10.05 9.97 -2.31
C LEU A 104 -11.35 9.94 -3.12
N PHE A 105 -11.30 10.53 -4.31
CA PHE A 105 -12.41 10.59 -5.27
C PHE A 105 -12.18 9.66 -6.49
N PRO A 106 -13.21 9.40 -7.31
CA PRO A 106 -13.11 8.47 -8.43
C PRO A 106 -12.25 9.02 -9.57
N ASP A 107 -12.14 10.34 -9.67
CA ASP A 107 -11.27 11.04 -10.62
C ASP A 107 -9.78 10.97 -10.25
N GLY A 108 -9.45 10.36 -9.11
CA GLY A 108 -8.10 10.20 -8.60
C GLY A 108 -7.62 11.37 -7.74
N THR A 109 -8.42 12.42 -7.53
CA THR A 109 -8.03 13.48 -6.61
C THR A 109 -7.97 12.95 -5.18
N LEU A 110 -6.78 13.05 -4.58
CA LEU A 110 -6.50 12.66 -3.21
C LEU A 110 -6.20 13.91 -2.40
N HIS A 111 -7.12 14.23 -1.49
CA HIS A 111 -6.96 15.28 -0.50
C HIS A 111 -6.42 14.67 0.79
N ALA A 112 -5.39 15.26 1.38
CA ALA A 112 -4.81 14.73 2.61
C ALA A 112 -4.21 15.82 3.51
N ALA A 113 -4.38 15.67 4.81
CA ALA A 113 -3.72 16.44 5.86
C ALA A 113 -3.34 15.52 7.02
N ALA A 114 -2.27 15.86 7.73
CA ALA A 114 -1.81 15.14 8.91
C ALA A 114 -1.26 16.09 9.98
N GLY A 115 -1.35 15.67 11.24
CA GLY A 115 -0.93 16.44 12.41
C GLY A 115 -1.66 17.77 12.50
N SER A 116 -0.90 18.85 12.76
CA SER A 116 -1.43 20.20 12.93
C SER A 116 -2.07 20.81 11.68
N ALA A 117 -1.89 20.20 10.50
CA ALA A 117 -2.53 20.64 9.27
C ALA A 117 -4.00 20.17 9.16
N VAL A 118 -4.43 19.25 10.02
CA VAL A 118 -5.83 18.78 10.04
C VAL A 118 -6.71 19.84 10.70
N ILE A 119 -7.70 20.33 9.95
CA ILE A 119 -8.69 21.28 10.45
C ILE A 119 -10.03 20.54 10.62
N PRO A 120 -10.56 20.42 11.85
CA PRO A 120 -11.81 19.70 12.09
C PRO A 120 -12.98 20.25 11.25
N GLY A 121 -13.66 19.36 10.54
CA GLY A 121 -14.83 19.70 9.72
C GLY A 121 -14.52 20.38 8.38
N ALA A 122 -13.25 20.66 8.08
CA ALA A 122 -12.83 21.16 6.78
C ALA A 122 -12.37 20.00 5.88
N ARG A 123 -12.53 20.15 4.56
CA ARG A 123 -11.90 19.24 3.60
C ARG A 123 -10.39 19.49 3.57
N PRO A 124 -9.54 18.44 3.56
CA PRO A 124 -8.10 18.62 3.46
C PRO A 124 -7.72 19.23 2.09
N GLY A 125 -6.53 19.84 2.05
CA GLY A 125 -5.95 20.33 0.78
C GLY A 125 -5.68 19.18 -0.20
N LEU A 126 -5.61 19.50 -1.49
CA LEU A 126 -5.20 18.53 -2.52
C LEU A 126 -3.75 18.11 -2.26
N ALA A 127 -3.52 16.81 -2.06
CA ALA A 127 -2.20 16.24 -1.87
C ALA A 127 -1.61 15.75 -3.19
N ARG A 128 -2.40 15.02 -3.99
CA ARG A 128 -1.98 14.46 -5.28
C ARG A 128 -3.18 14.12 -6.17
N THR A 129 -2.94 14.01 -7.47
CA THR A 129 -3.85 13.35 -8.40
C THR A 129 -3.29 11.97 -8.77
N LEU A 130 -4.02 10.92 -8.43
CA LEU A 130 -3.65 9.54 -8.68
C LEU A 130 -4.01 9.12 -10.11
N LEU A 131 -3.25 8.18 -10.65
CA LEU A 131 -3.59 7.51 -11.90
C LEU A 131 -4.81 6.63 -11.72
N ARG A 132 -5.60 6.43 -12.78
CA ARG A 132 -6.78 5.56 -12.77
C ARG A 132 -6.48 4.15 -12.24
N GLY A 133 -5.31 3.60 -12.56
CA GLY A 133 -4.86 2.31 -12.03
C GLY A 133 -4.66 2.29 -10.52
N GLN A 134 -4.14 3.38 -9.94
CA GLN A 134 -3.97 3.50 -8.48
C GLN A 134 -5.33 3.63 -7.77
N VAL A 135 -6.31 4.29 -8.39
CA VAL A 135 -7.69 4.34 -7.87
C VAL A 135 -8.32 2.94 -7.91
N ALA A 136 -8.14 2.21 -9.02
CA ALA A 136 -8.61 0.83 -9.13
C ALA A 136 -7.94 -0.10 -8.09
N ASP A 137 -6.64 0.08 -7.84
CA ASP A 137 -5.92 -0.66 -6.79
C ASP A 137 -6.43 -0.33 -5.39
N ALA A 138 -6.72 0.95 -5.10
CA ALA A 138 -7.33 1.37 -3.83
C ALA A 138 -8.73 0.77 -3.65
N TRP A 139 -9.55 0.81 -4.70
CA TRP A 139 -10.86 0.16 -4.70
C TRP A 139 -10.75 -1.35 -4.48
N ALA A 140 -9.82 -2.03 -5.15
CA ALA A 140 -9.56 -3.46 -4.98
C ALA A 140 -9.03 -3.79 -3.57
N LEU A 141 -8.22 -2.91 -2.96
CA LEU A 141 -7.79 -3.03 -1.57
C LEU A 141 -8.98 -3.01 -0.62
N LEU A 142 -9.93 -2.08 -0.79
CA LEU A 142 -11.15 -2.06 0.04
C LEU A 142 -11.93 -3.38 -0.04
N GLY A 143 -12.00 -3.97 -1.24
CA GLY A 143 -12.65 -5.27 -1.42
C GLY A 143 -11.93 -6.42 -0.70
N ARG A 144 -10.60 -6.46 -0.75
CA ARG A 144 -9.80 -7.49 -0.05
C ARG A 144 -9.81 -7.36 1.47
N LEU A 145 -10.06 -6.15 1.95
CA LEU A 145 -10.19 -5.83 3.37
C LEU A 145 -11.65 -5.93 3.87
N ASP A 146 -12.58 -6.35 3.01
CA ASP A 146 -14.02 -6.42 3.27
C ASP A 146 -14.65 -5.07 3.69
N LEU A 147 -14.03 -3.94 3.36
CA LEU A 147 -14.47 -2.60 3.78
C LEU A 147 -15.50 -1.95 2.86
N ARG A 148 -15.80 -2.54 1.69
CA ARG A 148 -16.78 -1.97 0.75
C ARG A 148 -18.20 -1.98 1.32
N GLU A 149 -18.56 -3.09 1.97
CA GLU A 149 -19.90 -3.32 2.50
C GLU A 149 -19.96 -3.29 4.03
N THR A 150 -18.79 -3.29 4.69
CA THR A 150 -18.70 -3.32 6.15
C THR A 150 -18.93 -1.95 6.76
N GLY A 151 -19.74 -1.93 7.83
CA GLY A 151 -20.01 -0.73 8.61
C GLY A 151 -21.48 -0.32 8.57
N ASP A 152 -21.81 0.70 9.35
CA ASP A 152 -23.16 1.21 9.46
C ASP A 152 -23.34 2.44 8.57
N SER A 153 -24.58 2.73 8.17
CA SER A 153 -24.86 4.03 7.56
C SER A 153 -24.56 5.15 8.56
N PRO A 154 -23.87 6.24 8.16
CA PRO A 154 -23.41 7.27 9.08
C PRO A 154 -24.57 8.16 9.57
N ALA A 155 -25.31 7.68 10.58
CA ALA A 155 -26.49 8.38 11.10
C ALA A 155 -26.15 9.46 12.16
N GLN A 156 -25.04 9.32 12.88
CA GLN A 156 -24.65 10.22 13.96
C GLN A 156 -23.17 10.63 13.86
N PRO A 157 -22.78 11.80 14.39
CA PRO A 157 -21.36 12.17 14.48
C PRO A 157 -20.56 11.17 15.31
N VAL A 158 -19.29 10.97 14.95
CA VAL A 158 -18.38 10.12 15.73
C VAL A 158 -17.99 10.86 17.01
N ARG A 159 -18.15 10.22 18.17
CA ARG A 159 -17.71 10.77 19.46
C ARG A 159 -16.20 11.09 19.43
N PRO A 160 -15.76 12.23 19.99
CA PRO A 160 -14.33 12.54 20.15
C PRO A 160 -13.54 11.42 20.85
N PRO A 161 -12.23 11.26 20.58
CA PRO A 161 -11.38 10.30 21.27
C PRO A 161 -11.26 10.65 22.76
N GLY A 162 -11.17 9.63 23.62
CA GLY A 162 -10.67 9.76 24.99
C GLY A 162 -9.18 10.12 25.02
N GLN A 163 -8.64 10.49 26.20
CA GLN A 163 -7.29 11.06 26.30
C GLN A 163 -6.16 10.19 25.72
N ALA A 164 -6.24 8.87 25.88
CA ALA A 164 -5.27 7.91 25.34
C ALA A 164 -5.86 7.02 24.23
N GLU A 165 -7.00 7.44 23.66
CA GLU A 165 -7.73 6.69 22.64
C GLU A 165 -7.30 7.14 21.25
N ILE A 166 -7.20 6.18 20.33
CA ILE A 166 -7.12 6.42 18.90
C ILE A 166 -8.42 5.90 18.28
N VAL A 167 -8.98 6.67 17.35
CA VAL A 167 -10.21 6.34 16.64
C VAL A 167 -9.93 6.39 15.15
N HIS A 168 -10.05 5.24 14.49
CA HIS A 168 -10.07 5.16 13.04
C HIS A 168 -11.52 5.24 12.58
N VAL A 169 -11.79 6.17 11.68
CA VAL A 169 -13.08 6.31 11.00
C VAL A 169 -12.82 6.14 9.51
N ILE A 170 -13.45 5.13 8.92
CA ILE A 170 -13.36 4.85 7.49
C ILE A 170 -14.79 4.93 6.95
N GLU A 171 -15.01 5.84 6.01
CA GLU A 171 -16.28 6.02 5.32
C GLU A 171 -16.08 5.73 3.84
N VAL A 172 -16.91 4.83 3.31
CA VAL A 172 -16.92 4.44 1.90
C VAL A 172 -18.28 4.78 1.34
N THR A 173 -18.29 5.58 0.26
CA THR A 173 -19.46 5.81 -0.58
C THR A 173 -19.22 5.09 -1.90
N ALA A 174 -20.18 4.28 -2.32
CA ALA A 174 -20.15 3.58 -3.61
C ALA A 174 -21.54 3.03 -3.94
N ASN A 175 -21.91 3.04 -5.22
CA ASN A 175 -23.16 2.47 -5.73
C ASN A 175 -24.43 3.02 -5.03
N GLY A 176 -24.40 4.29 -4.62
CA GLY A 176 -25.49 4.95 -3.90
C GLY A 176 -25.54 4.66 -2.40
N ASP A 177 -24.69 3.77 -1.90
CA ASP A 177 -24.60 3.44 -0.48
C ASP A 177 -23.41 4.14 0.18
N ARG A 178 -23.61 4.52 1.45
CA ARG A 178 -22.56 5.07 2.31
C ARG A 178 -22.45 4.24 3.58
N LYS A 179 -21.28 3.66 3.81
CA LYS A 179 -20.95 2.81 4.97
C LYS A 179 -19.81 3.41 5.77
N ARG A 180 -19.90 3.30 7.09
CA ARG A 180 -18.90 3.80 8.03
C ARG A 180 -18.47 2.72 9.00
N SER A 181 -17.18 2.44 9.02
CA SER A 181 -16.53 1.64 10.04
C SER A 181 -15.81 2.55 11.04
N VAL A 182 -15.98 2.26 12.34
CA VAL A 182 -15.32 3.00 13.43
C VAL A 182 -14.60 2.00 14.33
N ALA A 183 -13.27 2.03 14.32
CA ALA A 183 -12.45 1.25 15.23
C ALA A 183 -11.88 2.16 16.33
N ARG A 184 -11.99 1.72 17.58
CA ARG A 184 -11.54 2.46 18.77
C ARG A 184 -10.61 1.60 19.60
N PHE A 185 -9.46 2.13 19.99
CA PHE A 185 -8.49 1.39 20.80
C PHE A 185 -7.60 2.31 21.62
N VAL A 186 -6.92 1.72 22.61
CA VAL A 186 -5.91 2.34 23.46
C VAL A 186 -4.61 1.57 23.28
N GLY A 187 -3.50 2.28 23.03
CA GLY A 187 -2.21 1.67 22.71
C GLY A 187 -2.08 1.28 21.24
N PRO A 188 -1.25 0.28 20.89
CA PRO A 188 -1.06 -0.10 19.49
C PRO A 188 -2.35 -0.62 18.86
N SER A 189 -2.61 -0.24 17.61
CA SER A 189 -3.77 -0.72 16.86
C SER A 189 -3.75 -2.24 16.77
N ARG A 190 -4.84 -2.88 17.18
CA ARG A 190 -5.10 -4.30 16.93
C ARG A 190 -5.85 -4.53 15.63
N ASP A 191 -6.35 -3.47 15.02
CA ASP A 191 -7.08 -3.51 13.78
C ASP A 191 -6.11 -3.41 12.60
N SER A 192 -5.69 -4.56 12.10
CA SER A 192 -4.80 -4.67 10.95
C SER A 192 -5.45 -4.16 9.67
N VAL A 193 -6.78 -4.23 9.57
CA VAL A 193 -7.53 -3.83 8.38
C VAL A 193 -7.46 -2.31 8.20
N SER A 194 -7.89 -1.55 9.20
CA SER A 194 -7.82 -0.08 9.12
C SER A 194 -6.38 0.42 9.03
N THR A 195 -5.46 -0.19 9.78
CA THR A 195 -4.03 0.18 9.75
C THR A 195 -3.43 -0.01 8.35
N THR A 196 -3.73 -1.13 7.69
CA THR A 196 -3.26 -1.43 6.34
C THR A 196 -3.81 -0.41 5.34
N LEU A 197 -5.10 -0.09 5.43
CA LEU A 197 -5.72 0.90 4.55
C LEU A 197 -5.11 2.29 4.76
N ILE A 198 -5.03 2.77 6.00
CA ILE A 198 -4.48 4.10 6.33
C ILE A 198 -3.06 4.23 5.79
N ARG A 199 -2.21 3.23 6.01
CA ARG A 199 -0.84 3.23 5.51
C ARG A 199 -0.76 3.17 4.00
N SER A 200 -1.63 2.40 3.34
CA SER A 200 -1.64 2.28 1.88
C SER A 200 -2.04 3.60 1.22
N ILE A 201 -3.14 4.21 1.66
CA ILE A 201 -3.62 5.50 1.10
C ILE A 201 -2.69 6.64 1.50
N GLY A 202 -2.18 6.63 2.74
CA GLY A 202 -1.16 7.59 3.16
C GLY A 202 0.14 7.49 2.39
N GLY A 203 0.55 6.26 2.05
CA GLY A 203 1.64 6.03 1.11
C GLY A 203 1.36 6.75 -0.21
N LEU A 204 0.18 6.60 -0.80
CA LEU A 204 -0.15 7.31 -2.05
C LEU A 204 -0.12 8.84 -1.90
N ALA A 205 -0.52 9.37 -0.74
CA ALA A 205 -0.56 10.81 -0.46
C ALA A 205 0.83 11.44 -0.30
N TRP A 206 1.78 10.74 0.34
CA TRP A 206 3.06 11.32 0.75
C TRP A 206 4.30 10.59 0.23
N LEU A 207 4.15 9.48 -0.51
CA LEU A 207 5.30 8.80 -1.12
C LEU A 207 5.93 9.78 -2.13
N PRO A 208 7.24 10.02 -2.08
CA PRO A 208 7.91 10.78 -3.13
C PRO A 208 7.62 10.13 -4.47
N ASP A 209 7.35 10.94 -5.48
CA ASP A 209 7.19 10.43 -6.84
C ASP A 209 8.47 9.68 -7.24
N ALA A 210 8.32 8.50 -7.84
CA ALA A 210 9.47 7.79 -8.35
C ALA A 210 10.19 8.73 -9.33
N PRO A 211 11.51 8.92 -9.21
CA PRO A 211 12.24 9.61 -10.26
C PRO A 211 11.93 8.91 -11.57
N GLU A 212 11.65 9.69 -12.63
CA GLU A 212 11.40 9.11 -13.94
C GLU A 212 12.50 8.10 -14.23
N ALA A 213 12.13 6.84 -14.54
CA ALA A 213 13.10 5.76 -14.70
C ALA A 213 14.08 6.12 -15.83
N GLY A 214 15.24 6.69 -15.48
CA GLY A 214 16.35 6.96 -16.40
C GLY A 214 16.02 7.83 -17.63
N ASN A 215 14.94 8.60 -17.62
CA ASN A 215 14.65 9.59 -18.65
C ASN A 215 15.02 11.01 -18.21
N ASP A 216 16.02 11.11 -17.31
CA ASP A 216 16.87 12.28 -17.20
C ASP A 216 17.68 12.43 -18.51
N ILE A 217 17.01 12.70 -19.63
CA ILE A 217 17.63 13.42 -20.73
C ILE A 217 17.84 14.82 -20.20
N ILE A 218 18.91 14.99 -19.42
CA ILE A 218 19.47 16.29 -19.12
C ILE A 218 19.70 16.92 -20.50
N PRO A 219 19.03 18.04 -20.84
CA PRO A 219 19.28 18.68 -22.11
C PRO A 219 20.75 19.04 -22.16
N LEU A 220 21.53 18.30 -22.96
CA LEU A 220 22.94 18.57 -23.20
C LEU A 220 23.03 19.91 -23.91
N ARG A 221 23.34 20.96 -23.15
CA ARG A 221 23.54 22.32 -23.68
C ARG A 221 25.00 22.45 -24.11
N TYR A 222 25.22 22.56 -25.41
CA TYR A 222 26.55 22.75 -26.03
C TYR A 222 26.93 24.24 -26.14
N ASP A 223 26.22 25.08 -25.40
CA ASP A 223 26.28 26.55 -25.50
C ASP A 223 27.65 27.13 -25.09
N PHE A 224 28.53 26.31 -24.49
CA PHE A 224 29.86 26.69 -23.99
C PHE A 224 31.03 26.01 -24.75
N GLY A 225 30.79 25.36 -25.90
CA GLY A 225 31.86 24.81 -26.74
C GLY A 225 31.39 23.76 -27.76
N PRO A 226 32.24 23.37 -28.72
CA PRO A 226 31.85 22.43 -29.78
C PRO A 226 31.37 21.09 -29.20
N ASP A 227 30.32 20.53 -29.82
CA ASP A 227 29.74 19.23 -29.50
C ASP A 227 30.80 18.12 -29.67
N PRO A 228 31.33 17.57 -28.58
CA PRO A 228 32.46 16.65 -28.64
C PRO A 228 32.06 15.26 -29.18
N TRP A 229 30.75 14.99 -29.30
CA TRP A 229 30.21 13.69 -29.68
C TRP A 229 29.86 13.58 -31.16
N GLU A 230 29.97 14.67 -31.92
CA GLU A 230 29.65 14.76 -33.34
C GLU A 230 30.30 13.63 -34.16
N ARG A 231 31.59 13.38 -33.92
CA ARG A 231 32.40 12.40 -34.65
C ARG A 231 31.98 10.93 -34.52
N TYR A 232 31.07 10.58 -33.60
CA TYR A 232 30.72 9.18 -33.29
C TYR A 232 29.31 8.78 -33.74
N ARG A 233 28.46 9.74 -34.09
CA ARG A 233 27.05 9.47 -34.47
C ARG A 233 26.88 8.88 -35.87
N GLY A 234 27.89 8.99 -36.74
CA GLY A 234 27.87 8.43 -38.10
C GLY A 234 28.33 6.97 -38.23
N THR A 235 28.79 6.34 -37.15
CA THR A 235 29.39 4.99 -37.19
C THR A 235 28.41 3.85 -36.96
N LEU A 236 27.13 4.14 -36.66
CA LEU A 236 26.11 3.10 -36.45
C LEU A 236 25.49 2.60 -37.78
N ASP A 237 25.58 3.37 -38.86
CA ASP A 237 25.22 2.94 -40.24
C ASP A 237 26.31 2.05 -40.89
N SER A 238 27.50 1.97 -40.30
CA SER A 238 28.61 1.20 -40.88
C SER A 238 28.50 -0.32 -40.66
N LYS A 239 27.41 -0.80 -40.05
CA LYS A 239 27.16 -2.23 -39.83
C LYS A 239 26.45 -2.93 -41.01
N GLU A 240 26.23 -2.25 -42.13
CA GLU A 240 25.73 -2.87 -43.38
C GLU A 240 26.86 -3.28 -44.35
N SER A 241 28.14 -3.09 -44.01
CA SER A 241 29.25 -3.48 -44.90
C SER A 241 30.39 -4.16 -44.15
N LEU A 242 30.26 -5.47 -43.90
CA LEU A 242 31.33 -6.48 -43.78
C LEU A 242 30.63 -7.75 -43.25
N SER A 243 30.51 -8.89 -43.92
CA SER A 243 31.00 -9.51 -45.17
C SER A 243 30.37 -10.93 -45.19
N PRO A 244 30.66 -11.83 -46.15
CA PRO A 244 31.02 -11.71 -47.57
C PRO A 244 29.92 -12.26 -48.51
#